data_AF-A0AAV4ENL4-F1
#
_entry.id   AF-A0AAV4ENL4-F1
#
_cell.length_a   1.000
_cell.length_b   1.000
_cell.length_c   1.000
_cell.angle_alpha   90.00
_cell.angle_beta   90.00
_cell.angle_gamma   90.00
#
_symmetry.space_group_name_H-M   'P 1'
#
loop_
_entity.id
_entity.type
_entity.pdbx_description
1 polymer ?
#
loop_
_entity_poly.entity_id
_entity_poly.type
_entity_poly.pdbx_seq_one_letter_code
_entity_poly.pdbx_strand_id
1 'polypeptide(L)'
;MEMEFQKFETNRGNTGLLCQGHKFRLERKTKTYTSWQCTTKGCLARLKTDHEQENIVWSRLDHSHDPVSADSVTRQILRSECKRKAAENLTERPSKVIMKEIVSKPDTDLVPKDLIAIRQAMYRERRKQFPALPKTRQEVYEALQHYDITSNQGE
;
A
#
# COMPACT_ATOMS: atom_id res chain seq x y z
N MET A 1 4.20 -20.05 -23.27
CA MET A 1 3.43 -19.81 -22.04
C MET A 1 3.94 -18.50 -21.47
N GLU A 2 3.20 -17.42 -21.67
CA GLU A 2 3.58 -16.10 -21.15
C GLU A 2 3.57 -16.14 -19.62
N MET A 3 4.61 -15.58 -19.01
CA MET A 3 4.76 -15.59 -17.56
C MET A 3 4.10 -14.34 -17.00
N GLU A 4 2.97 -14.51 -16.33
CA GLU A 4 2.23 -13.39 -15.75
C GLU A 4 2.78 -12.99 -14.37
N PHE A 5 2.60 -11.72 -14.05
CA PHE A 5 2.85 -11.17 -12.73
C PHE A 5 1.79 -10.12 -12.39
N GLN A 6 1.57 -9.93 -11.10
CA GLN A 6 0.67 -8.89 -10.58
C GLN A 6 1.46 -7.81 -9.85
N LYS A 7 1.15 -6.53 -10.12
CA LYS A 7 1.68 -5.41 -9.34
C LYS A 7 0.89 -5.29 -8.04
N PHE A 8 1.59 -5.02 -6.93
CA PHE A 8 0.96 -4.72 -5.64
C PHE A 8 1.69 -3.57 -4.93
N GLU A 9 1.02 -2.90 -3.99
CA GLU A 9 1.65 -1.91 -3.12
C GLU A 9 2.11 -2.56 -1.81
N THR A 10 3.35 -2.30 -1.41
CA THR A 10 3.85 -2.66 -0.08
C THR A 10 3.21 -1.78 0.99
N ASN A 11 3.27 -2.20 2.25
CA ASN A 11 2.77 -1.39 3.38
C ASN A 11 3.40 0.03 3.45
N ARG A 12 4.58 0.23 2.84
CA ARG A 12 5.30 1.51 2.80
C ARG A 12 4.98 2.37 1.57
N GLY A 13 4.12 1.94 0.66
CA GLY A 13 3.78 2.70 -0.55
C GLY A 13 4.63 2.37 -1.78
N ASN A 14 5.63 1.50 -1.65
CA ASN A 14 6.45 1.10 -2.80
C ASN A 14 5.76 0.00 -3.60
N THR A 15 5.89 0.04 -4.93
CA THR A 15 5.45 -1.03 -5.83
C THR A 15 6.31 -2.29 -5.66
N GLY A 16 5.65 -3.44 -5.65
CA GLY A 16 6.26 -4.76 -5.72
C GLY A 16 5.55 -5.62 -6.77
N LEU A 17 6.18 -6.74 -7.14
CA LEU A 17 5.61 -7.70 -8.09
C LEU A 17 5.37 -9.04 -7.41
N LEU A 18 4.25 -9.67 -7.74
CA LEU A 18 3.94 -11.03 -7.37
C LEU A 18 4.03 -11.90 -8.62
N CYS A 19 4.94 -12.87 -8.63
CA CYS A 19 5.10 -13.81 -9.74
C CYS A 19 5.25 -15.22 -9.16
N GLN A 20 4.46 -16.17 -9.66
CA GLN A 20 4.44 -17.57 -9.18
C GLN A 20 4.30 -17.69 -7.64
N GLY A 21 3.48 -16.84 -7.03
CA GLY A 21 3.29 -16.82 -5.58
C GLY A 21 4.50 -16.30 -4.78
N HIS A 22 5.49 -15.68 -5.43
CA HIS A 22 6.64 -15.06 -4.76
C HIS A 22 6.62 -13.55 -4.90
N LYS A 23 6.95 -12.84 -3.80
CA LYS A 23 7.01 -11.38 -3.76
C LYS A 23 8.40 -10.88 -4.14
N PHE A 24 8.45 -9.97 -5.09
CA PHE A 24 9.65 -9.28 -5.54
C PHE A 24 9.56 -7.79 -5.21
N ARG A 25 10.69 -7.24 -4.75
CA ARG A 25 10.89 -5.81 -4.52
C ARG A 25 11.73 -5.21 -5.64
N LEU A 26 11.54 -3.92 -5.87
CA LEU A 26 12.38 -3.16 -6.78
C LEU A 26 13.84 -3.22 -6.32
N GLU A 27 14.75 -3.60 -7.22
CA GLU A 27 16.19 -3.58 -6.99
C GLU A 27 16.83 -2.39 -7.70
N ARG A 28 16.58 -2.23 -9.01
CA ARG A 28 17.09 -1.11 -9.81
C ARG A 28 16.22 -0.83 -11.03
N LYS A 29 16.14 0.43 -11.43
CA LYS A 29 15.53 0.87 -12.70
C LYS A 29 16.62 1.31 -13.66
N THR A 30 16.52 0.90 -14.92
CA THR A 30 17.36 1.38 -16.03
C THR A 30 16.45 1.95 -17.12
N LYS A 31 17.05 2.56 -18.14
CA LYS A 31 16.29 3.06 -19.31
C LYS A 31 15.64 1.93 -20.13
N THR A 32 16.10 0.70 -19.98
CA THR A 32 15.69 -0.43 -20.82
C THR A 32 14.90 -1.48 -20.06
N TYR A 33 15.11 -1.62 -18.75
CA TYR A 33 14.43 -2.61 -17.93
C TYR A 33 14.36 -2.21 -16.46
N THR A 34 13.47 -2.84 -15.73
CA THR A 34 13.42 -2.78 -14.28
C THR A 34 13.80 -4.13 -13.69
N SER A 35 14.80 -4.16 -12.79
CA SER A 35 15.22 -5.37 -12.06
C SER A 35 14.49 -5.46 -10.73
N TRP A 36 14.08 -6.67 -10.40
CA TRP A 36 13.36 -7.01 -9.20
C TRP A 36 14.02 -8.20 -8.51
N GLN A 37 14.13 -8.15 -7.19
CA GLN A 37 14.72 -9.20 -6.37
C GLN A 37 13.66 -9.79 -5.45
N CYS A 38 13.71 -11.09 -5.20
CA CYS A 38 12.87 -11.71 -4.18
C CYS A 38 13.00 -11.00 -2.82
N THR A 39 11.88 -10.89 -2.11
CA THR A 39 11.81 -10.24 -0.79
C THR A 39 12.31 -11.11 0.36
N THR A 40 12.35 -12.43 0.18
CA THR A 40 12.82 -13.37 1.19
C THR A 40 14.33 -13.25 1.37
N LYS A 41 14.77 -13.08 2.63
CA LYS A 41 16.19 -12.95 2.96
C LYS A 41 16.95 -14.21 2.53
N GLY A 42 18.08 -14.03 1.85
CA GLY A 42 18.92 -15.13 1.36
C GLY A 42 18.47 -15.73 0.02
N CYS A 43 17.29 -15.37 -0.49
CA CYS A 43 16.87 -15.78 -1.82
C CYS A 43 17.60 -14.98 -2.91
N LEU A 44 18.08 -15.69 -3.94
CA LEU A 44 18.81 -15.11 -5.08
C LEU A 44 17.93 -14.93 -6.32
N ALA A 45 16.67 -15.33 -6.26
CA ALA A 45 15.74 -15.21 -7.36
C ALA A 45 15.54 -13.74 -7.76
N ARG A 46 15.53 -13.51 -9.07
CA ARG A 46 15.41 -12.19 -9.69
C ARG A 46 14.58 -12.28 -10.95
N LEU A 47 13.91 -11.19 -11.28
CA LEU A 47 13.26 -11.02 -12.57
C LEU A 47 13.51 -9.61 -13.09
N LYS A 48 13.43 -9.45 -14.41
CA LYS A 48 13.48 -8.16 -15.09
C LYS A 48 12.22 -8.00 -15.90
N THR A 49 11.61 -6.84 -15.77
CA THR A 49 10.56 -6.41 -16.68
C THR A 49 11.13 -5.42 -17.68
N ASP A 50 10.45 -5.20 -18.79
CA ASP A 50 10.67 -4.03 -19.65
C ASP A 50 10.54 -2.70 -18.87
N HIS A 51 10.86 -1.60 -19.55
CA HIS A 51 10.80 -0.25 -18.97
C HIS A 51 9.39 0.08 -18.45
N GLU A 52 8.35 -0.26 -19.22
CA GLU A 52 6.93 -0.04 -18.87
C GLU A 52 6.42 -0.98 -17.77
N GLN A 53 7.21 -2.00 -17.42
CA GLN A 53 6.86 -3.02 -16.44
C GLN A 53 5.55 -3.72 -16.81
N GLU A 54 5.41 -4.08 -18.08
CA GLU A 54 4.27 -4.81 -18.63
C GLU A 54 4.65 -6.27 -18.90
N ASN A 55 5.90 -6.51 -19.33
CA ASN A 55 6.35 -7.82 -19.74
C ASN A 55 7.62 -8.26 -18.99
N ILE A 56 7.72 -9.53 -18.66
CA ILE A 56 8.96 -10.14 -18.14
C ILE A 56 9.91 -10.38 -19.31
N VAL A 57 11.05 -9.70 -19.31
CA VAL A 57 12.10 -9.84 -20.34
C VAL A 57 13.19 -10.85 -19.95
N TRP A 58 13.31 -11.15 -18.66
CA TRP A 58 14.25 -12.14 -18.14
C TRP A 58 13.86 -12.56 -16.73
N SER A 59 14.08 -13.82 -16.37
CA SER A 59 13.88 -14.27 -14.99
C SER A 59 14.86 -15.38 -14.60
N ARG A 60 15.13 -15.45 -13.30
CA ARG A 60 15.77 -16.55 -12.60
C ARG A 60 14.94 -16.82 -11.35
N LEU A 61 14.11 -17.84 -11.40
CA LEU A 61 13.08 -18.14 -10.39
C LEU A 61 13.45 -19.36 -9.52
N ASP A 62 14.74 -19.62 -9.34
CA ASP A 62 15.21 -20.66 -8.43
C ASP A 62 15.04 -20.19 -6.98
N HIS A 63 13.88 -20.52 -6.39
CA HIS A 63 13.56 -20.22 -5.01
C HIS A 63 13.99 -21.37 -4.09
N SER A 64 14.64 -21.04 -2.98
CA SER A 64 15.00 -21.98 -1.90
C SER A 64 14.01 -21.93 -0.73
N HIS A 65 12.79 -21.47 -0.99
CA HIS A 65 11.72 -21.31 0.00
C HIS A 65 10.37 -21.43 -0.70
N ASP A 66 9.34 -21.69 0.08
CA ASP A 66 7.99 -21.84 -0.44
C ASP A 66 7.39 -20.50 -0.90
N PRO A 67 6.38 -20.55 -1.79
CA PRO A 67 5.53 -19.42 -2.10
C PRO A 67 4.86 -18.82 -0.86
N VAL A 68 4.57 -17.52 -0.89
CA VAL A 68 3.72 -16.93 0.16
C VAL A 68 2.29 -17.45 0.03
N SER A 69 1.62 -17.63 1.16
CA SER A 69 0.22 -18.05 1.17
C SER A 69 -0.64 -17.06 0.38
N ALA A 70 -1.58 -17.61 -0.41
CA ALA A 70 -2.53 -16.82 -1.18
C ALA A 70 -3.26 -15.81 -0.28
N ASP A 71 -3.70 -16.23 0.90
CA ASP A 71 -4.38 -15.35 1.84
C ASP A 71 -3.51 -14.17 2.31
N SER A 72 -2.19 -14.36 2.47
CA SER A 72 -1.29 -13.27 2.86
C SER A 72 -1.23 -12.20 1.77
N VAL A 73 -1.23 -12.62 0.51
CA VAL A 73 -1.26 -11.73 -0.65
C VAL A 73 -2.60 -11.01 -0.72
N THR A 74 -3.71 -11.74 -0.66
CA THR A 74 -5.06 -11.17 -0.74
C THR A 74 -5.30 -10.15 0.38
N ARG A 75 -4.89 -10.47 1.61
CA ARG A 75 -4.93 -9.54 2.76
C ARG A 75 -4.14 -8.26 2.52
N GLN A 76 -2.97 -8.38 1.88
CA GLN A 76 -2.15 -7.21 1.56
C GLN A 76 -2.80 -6.34 0.48
N ILE A 77 -3.33 -6.94 -0.59
CA ILE A 77 -4.04 -6.22 -1.67
C ILE A 77 -5.26 -5.50 -1.11
N LEU A 78 -6.06 -6.18 -0.28
CA LEU A 78 -7.21 -5.59 0.39
C LEU A 78 -6.82 -4.36 1.22
N ARG A 79 -5.73 -4.49 1.99
CA ARG A 79 -5.21 -3.41 2.82
C ARG A 79 -4.75 -2.21 1.97
N SER A 80 -4.04 -2.44 0.86
CA SER A 80 -3.58 -1.36 -0.02
C SER A 80 -4.75 -0.62 -0.66
N GLU A 81 -5.78 -1.33 -1.13
CA GLU A 81 -6.97 -0.70 -1.69
C GLU A 81 -7.73 0.14 -0.67
N CYS A 82 -7.95 -0.39 0.54
CA CYS A 82 -8.59 0.36 1.62
C CYS A 82 -7.79 1.62 1.98
N LYS A 83 -6.46 1.52 2.01
CA LYS A 83 -5.55 2.63 2.30
C LYS A 83 -5.61 3.71 1.21
N ARG A 84 -5.59 3.32 -0.07
CA ARG A 84 -5.73 4.24 -1.22
C ARG A 84 -7.06 4.98 -1.16
N LYS A 85 -8.18 4.27 -0.98
CA LYS A 85 -9.51 4.89 -0.85
C LYS A 85 -9.63 5.80 0.37
N ALA A 86 -8.93 5.49 1.45
CA ALA A 86 -8.90 6.36 2.63
C ALA A 86 -8.19 7.70 2.37
N ALA A 87 -7.23 7.74 1.45
CA ALA A 87 -6.57 8.98 1.03
C ALA A 87 -7.48 9.84 0.14
N GLU A 88 -8.27 9.21 -0.72
CA GLU A 88 -9.21 9.87 -1.64
C GLU A 88 -10.47 10.38 -0.91
N ASN A 89 -10.93 9.66 0.12
CA ASN A 89 -12.11 10.01 0.88
C ASN A 89 -11.84 10.04 2.39
N LEU A 90 -11.67 11.25 2.92
CA LEU A 90 -11.34 11.51 4.33
C LEU A 90 -12.55 11.34 5.26
N THR A 91 -13.77 11.53 4.76
CA THR A 91 -14.99 11.65 5.58
C THR A 91 -15.74 10.33 5.71
N GLU A 92 -15.62 9.42 4.74
CA GLU A 92 -16.31 8.14 4.78
C GLU A 92 -15.85 7.30 5.99
N ARG A 93 -16.78 6.62 6.66
CA ARG A 93 -16.44 5.77 7.82
C ARG A 93 -15.56 4.61 7.37
N PRO A 94 -14.41 4.33 8.02
CA PRO A 94 -13.52 3.25 7.61
C PRO A 94 -14.20 1.88 7.51
N SER A 95 -15.15 1.57 8.39
CA SER A 95 -15.92 0.32 8.33
C SER A 95 -16.72 0.15 7.04
N LYS A 96 -17.26 1.24 6.48
CA LYS A 96 -18.01 1.21 5.22
C LYS A 96 -17.08 0.93 4.03
N VAL A 97 -15.91 1.57 3.99
CA VAL A 97 -14.89 1.32 2.96
C VAL A 97 -14.42 -0.13 3.01
N ILE A 98 -14.06 -0.62 4.21
CA ILE A 98 -13.59 -2.00 4.39
C ILE A 98 -14.65 -3.01 3.95
N MET A 99 -15.91 -2.81 4.37
CA MET A 99 -17.00 -3.72 4.01
C MET A 99 -17.22 -3.78 2.48
N LYS A 100 -17.20 -2.63 1.80
CA LYS A 100 -17.31 -2.56 0.33
C LYS A 100 -16.20 -3.37 -0.34
N GLU A 101 -14.97 -3.27 0.16
CA GLU A 101 -13.86 -4.02 -0.41
C GLU A 101 -13.94 -5.52 -0.15
N ILE A 102 -14.35 -5.94 1.05
CA ILE A 102 -14.53 -7.35 1.39
C ILE A 102 -15.58 -8.00 0.50
N VAL A 103 -16.73 -7.34 0.33
CA VAL A 103 -17.80 -7.82 -0.57
C VAL A 103 -17.32 -7.95 -2.01
N SER A 104 -16.41 -7.08 -2.45
CA SER A 104 -15.83 -7.17 -3.79
C SER A 104 -14.84 -8.34 -3.98
N LYS A 105 -14.36 -8.97 -2.89
CA LYS A 105 -13.30 -9.99 -2.88
C LYS A 105 -13.60 -11.09 -1.84
N PRO A 106 -14.61 -11.96 -2.09
CA PRO A 106 -15.14 -12.89 -1.10
C PRO A 106 -14.15 -13.98 -0.65
N ASP A 107 -13.12 -14.29 -1.45
CA ASP A 107 -12.13 -15.34 -1.16
C ASP A 107 -11.01 -14.91 -0.19
N THR A 108 -11.26 -13.90 0.65
CA THR A 108 -10.28 -13.45 1.63
C THR A 108 -10.59 -14.03 3.00
N ASP A 109 -9.82 -15.03 3.44
CA ASP A 109 -9.86 -15.46 4.83
C ASP A 109 -9.27 -14.36 5.73
N LEU A 110 -10.14 -13.60 6.38
CA LEU A 110 -9.80 -12.48 7.25
C LEU A 110 -10.01 -12.85 8.71
N VAL A 111 -8.96 -12.66 9.51
CA VAL A 111 -9.09 -12.74 10.96
C VAL A 111 -9.41 -11.36 11.55
N PRO A 112 -10.03 -11.26 12.74
CA PRO A 112 -10.36 -9.97 13.35
C PRO A 112 -9.18 -9.00 13.48
N LYS A 113 -7.96 -9.51 13.66
CA LYS A 113 -6.72 -8.72 13.70
C LYS A 113 -6.44 -7.98 12.38
N ASP A 114 -6.81 -8.56 11.24
CA ASP A 114 -6.62 -7.95 9.93
C ASP A 114 -7.47 -6.70 9.78
N LEU A 115 -8.73 -6.74 10.23
CA LEU A 115 -9.64 -5.59 10.21
C LEU A 115 -9.11 -4.41 11.05
N ILE A 116 -8.51 -4.71 12.21
CA ILE A 116 -7.85 -3.70 13.05
C ILE A 116 -6.66 -3.09 12.31
N ALA A 117 -5.80 -3.92 11.71
CA ALA A 117 -4.61 -3.47 11.00
C ALA A 117 -4.94 -2.62 9.76
N ILE A 118 -6.00 -2.99 9.02
CA ILE A 118 -6.51 -2.22 7.87
C ILE A 118 -7.02 -0.86 8.36
N ARG A 119 -7.88 -0.83 9.38
CA ARG A 119 -8.42 0.41 9.94
C ARG A 119 -7.32 1.36 10.42
N GLN A 120 -6.30 0.84 11.11
CA GLN A 120 -5.14 1.63 11.53
C GLN A 120 -4.35 2.19 10.33
N ALA A 121 -4.16 1.40 9.27
CA ALA A 121 -3.49 1.87 8.07
C ALA A 121 -4.25 3.03 7.40
N MET A 122 -5.58 2.91 7.31
CA MET A 122 -6.44 3.96 6.76
C MET A 122 -6.34 5.26 7.57
N TYR A 123 -6.41 5.18 8.91
CA TYR A 123 -6.27 6.38 9.75
C TYR A 123 -4.89 7.03 9.62
N ARG A 124 -3.83 6.22 9.56
CA ARG A 124 -2.48 6.73 9.32
C ARG A 124 -2.37 7.44 7.98
N GLU A 125 -3.02 6.91 6.94
CA GLU A 125 -3.04 7.54 5.63
C GLU A 125 -3.80 8.86 5.63
N ARG A 126 -5.00 8.90 6.23
CA ARG A 126 -5.77 10.13 6.40
C ARG A 126 -5.00 11.20 7.15
N ARG A 127 -4.27 10.83 8.20
CA ARG A 127 -3.45 11.76 8.98
C ARG A 127 -2.36 12.45 8.19
N LYS A 128 -1.91 11.89 7.06
CA LYS A 128 -0.93 12.55 6.17
C LYS A 128 -1.52 13.76 5.42
N GLN A 129 -2.83 13.83 5.29
CA GLN A 129 -3.53 14.95 4.62
C GLN A 129 -3.70 16.16 5.54
N PHE A 130 -3.36 16.02 6.83
CA PHE A 130 -3.48 17.08 7.81
C PHE A 130 -2.09 17.48 8.34
N PRO A 131 -1.90 18.75 8.71
CA PRO A 131 -0.67 19.17 9.36
C PRO A 131 -0.45 18.41 10.68
N ALA A 132 0.80 18.36 11.11
CA ALA A 132 1.13 17.86 12.44
C ALA A 132 0.39 18.70 13.50
N LEU A 133 -0.04 18.06 14.58
CA LEU A 133 -0.61 18.80 15.70
C LEU A 133 0.49 19.66 16.32
N PRO A 134 0.23 20.95 16.57
CA PRO A 134 1.12 21.79 17.34
C PRO A 134 1.47 21.14 18.67
N LYS A 135 2.76 21.14 19.02
CA LYS A 135 3.26 20.56 20.28
C LYS A 135 3.45 21.60 21.37
N THR A 136 3.55 22.86 20.99
CA THR A 136 3.80 23.98 21.89
C THR A 136 2.74 25.05 21.74
N ARG A 137 2.56 25.87 22.77
CA ARG A 137 1.66 27.03 22.72
C ARG A 137 2.02 27.99 21.59
N GLN A 138 3.32 28.14 21.32
CA GLN A 138 3.83 28.99 20.24
C GLN A 138 3.42 28.48 18.86
N GLU A 139 3.62 27.18 18.59
CA GLU A 139 3.18 26.55 17.34
C GLU A 139 1.67 26.66 17.13
N VAL A 140 0.86 26.66 18.21
CA VAL A 140 -0.58 26.90 18.11
C VAL A 140 -0.88 28.31 17.61
N TYR A 141 -0.23 29.34 18.18
CA TYR A 141 -0.44 30.71 17.73
C TYR A 141 -0.03 30.91 16.28
N GLU A 142 1.12 30.35 15.87
CA GLU A 142 1.59 30.37 14.48
C GLU A 142 0.59 29.70 13.54
N ALA A 143 0.07 28.52 13.91
CA ALA A 143 -0.95 27.84 13.12
C ALA A 143 -2.23 28.69 12.98
N LEU A 144 -2.72 29.28 14.08
CA LEU A 144 -3.95 30.09 14.09
C LEU A 144 -3.83 31.37 13.27
N GLN A 145 -2.65 31.98 13.19
CA GLN A 145 -2.41 33.17 12.36
C GLN A 145 -2.58 32.90 10.85
N HIS A 146 -2.42 31.65 10.44
CA HIS A 146 -2.58 31.24 9.04
C HIS A 146 -4.01 30.80 8.68
N TYR A 147 -4.90 30.69 9.67
CA TYR A 147 -6.31 30.40 9.42
C TYR A 147 -7.12 31.70 9.39
N ASP A 148 -7.89 31.91 8.31
CA ASP A 148 -8.90 32.96 8.25
C ASP A 148 -10.09 32.57 9.16
N ILE A 149 -9.93 32.81 10.46
CA ILE A 149 -10.96 32.54 11.47
C ILE A 149 -11.75 33.83 11.66
N THR A 150 -12.83 33.97 10.90
CA THR A 150 -13.83 35.01 11.16
C THR A 150 -14.86 34.47 12.15
N SER A 151 -14.91 35.05 13.36
CA SER A 151 -16.05 34.82 14.26
C SER A 151 -17.18 35.75 13.82
N ASN A 152 -18.41 35.24 13.66
CA ASN A 152 -19.59 36.08 13.51
C ASN A 152 -19.80 36.89 14.81
N GLN A 153 -19.27 38.12 14.82
CA GLN A 153 -19.53 39.12 15.86
C GLN A 153 -20.78 39.89 15.42
N GLY A 154 -21.96 39.28 15.54
CA GLY A 154 -23.19 39.88 15.04
C GLY A 154 -24.43 39.01 15.17
N GLU A 155 -24.74 38.56 16.39
CA GLU A 155 -26.11 38.31 16.87
C GLU A 155 -26.25 38.93 18.27
#